data_AF-M2BUN5-F1
#
_entry.id   AF-M2BUN5-F1
#
_cell.length_a   1.000
_cell.length_b   1.000
_cell.length_c   1.000
_cell.angle_alpha   90.00
_cell.angle_beta   90.00
_cell.angle_gamma   90.00
#
_symmetry.space_group_name_H-M   'P 1'
#
loop_
_entity.id
_entity.type
_entity.pdbx_description
1 polymer ?
#
loop_
_entity_poly.entity_id
_entity_poly.type
_entity_poly.pdbx_seq_one_letter_code
_entity_poly.pdbx_strand_id
1 'polypeptide(L)'
;MNAEGFKNTKDKELKEFLEYLKTGKTKSEFTRRIEEMIQTVKQNEQARQEYKLMSTFEMDIKDRVKRETAKLMKNRGYPISEILLMTGLPESEIEEL
;
A
#
# COMPACT_ATOMS: atom_id res chain seq x y z
N MET A 1 20.31 -15.33 -18.58
CA MET A 1 19.55 -16.13 -19.57
C MET A 1 20.04 -15.76 -20.96
N ASN A 2 20.59 -16.72 -21.72
CA ASN A 2 21.19 -16.45 -23.02
C ASN A 2 20.10 -16.14 -24.06
N ALA A 3 19.82 -14.86 -24.27
CA ALA A 3 18.92 -14.34 -25.30
C ALA A 3 19.37 -14.65 -26.75
N GLU A 4 20.53 -15.30 -26.91
CA GLU A 4 21.12 -15.63 -28.20
C GLU A 4 20.56 -16.92 -28.84
N GLY A 5 19.93 -17.81 -28.06
CA GLY A 5 19.31 -19.05 -28.57
C GLY A 5 18.00 -18.86 -29.36
N PHE A 6 17.44 -17.65 -29.30
CA PHE A 6 16.16 -17.26 -29.89
C PHE A 6 16.06 -17.46 -31.41
N LYS A 7 17.18 -17.29 -32.12
CA LYS A 7 17.18 -17.31 -33.59
C LYS A 7 16.92 -18.70 -34.18
N ASN A 8 17.07 -19.77 -33.39
CA ASN A 8 17.00 -21.16 -33.86
C ASN A 8 15.74 -21.90 -33.41
N THR A 9 14.84 -21.27 -32.65
CA THR A 9 13.60 -21.89 -32.20
C THR A 9 12.56 -21.88 -33.33
N LYS A 10 12.11 -23.06 -33.76
CA LYS A 10 11.06 -23.20 -34.80
C LYS A 10 9.65 -22.93 -34.28
N ASP A 11 9.48 -22.97 -32.95
CA ASP A 11 8.21 -22.71 -32.28
C ASP A 11 7.91 -21.21 -32.25
N LYS A 12 6.81 -20.83 -32.91
CA LYS A 12 6.39 -19.45 -33.07
C LYS A 12 5.97 -18.81 -31.75
N GLU A 13 5.27 -19.54 -30.89
CA GLU A 13 4.80 -19.02 -29.60
C GLU A 13 5.96 -18.80 -28.63
N LEU A 14 6.90 -19.73 -28.56
CA LEU A 14 8.10 -19.57 -27.73
C LEU A 14 8.96 -18.40 -28.21
N LYS A 15 9.07 -18.21 -29.52
CA LYS A 15 9.73 -17.03 -30.09
C LYS A 15 8.99 -15.74 -29.74
N GLU A 16 7.68 -15.66 -29.90
CA GLU A 16 6.93 -14.45 -29.54
C GLU A 16 7.01 -14.13 -28.03
N PHE A 17 7.00 -15.15 -27.17
CA PHE A 17 7.18 -14.99 -25.72
C PHE A 17 8.58 -14.47 -25.34
N LEU A 18 9.64 -15.03 -25.90
CA LEU A 18 11.01 -14.58 -25.62
C LEU A 18 11.26 -13.14 -26.13
N GLU A 19 10.62 -12.76 -27.23
CA GLU A 19 10.69 -11.37 -27.71
C GLU A 19 9.95 -10.41 -26.78
N TYR A 20 8.79 -10.82 -26.25
CA TYR A 20 8.08 -10.08 -25.22
C TYR A 20 8.96 -9.89 -23.96
N LEU A 21 9.65 -10.92 -23.46
CA LEU A 21 10.56 -10.78 -22.32
C LEU A 21 11.68 -9.77 -22.56
N LYS A 22 12.17 -9.66 -23.80
CA LYS A 22 13.24 -8.72 -24.16
C LYS A 22 12.75 -7.31 -24.42
N THR A 23 11.56 -7.15 -25.01
CA THR A 23 11.10 -5.87 -25.58
C THR A 23 9.87 -5.28 -24.91
N GLY A 24 9.14 -6.07 -24.12
CA GLY A 24 7.83 -5.72 -23.56
C GLY A 24 6.69 -5.67 -24.59
N LYS A 25 6.95 -6.01 -25.87
CA LYS A 25 5.94 -5.92 -26.93
C LYS A 25 5.14 -7.20 -27.04
N THR A 26 3.82 -7.09 -26.97
CA THR A 26 2.90 -8.23 -27.14
C THR A 26 2.78 -8.58 -28.62
N LYS A 27 2.91 -9.87 -28.94
CA LYS A 27 2.81 -10.40 -30.32
C LYS A 27 1.91 -11.61 -30.45
N SER A 28 1.51 -12.19 -29.33
CA SER A 28 0.60 -13.32 -29.24
C SER A 28 -0.47 -13.09 -28.17
N GLU A 29 -1.59 -13.79 -28.27
CA GLU A 29 -2.65 -13.80 -27.24
C GLU A 29 -2.09 -14.18 -25.86
N PHE A 30 -1.14 -15.11 -25.82
CA PHE A 30 -0.45 -15.49 -24.59
C PHE A 30 0.29 -14.31 -23.95
N THR A 31 1.12 -13.60 -24.72
CA THR A 31 1.84 -12.41 -24.20
C THR A 31 0.89 -11.27 -23.82
N ARG A 32 -0.25 -11.15 -24.51
CA ARG A 32 -1.26 -10.14 -24.20
C ARG A 32 -1.94 -10.39 -22.86
N ARG A 33 -2.29 -11.64 -22.56
CA ARG A 33 -2.82 -12.03 -21.25
C ARG A 33 -1.84 -11.75 -20.11
N ILE A 34 -0.54 -11.99 -20.33
CA ILE A 34 0.50 -11.66 -19.34
C ILE A 34 0.54 -10.15 -19.09
N GLU A 35 0.49 -9.34 -20.15
CA GLU A 35 0.48 -7.88 -20.01
C GLU A 35 -0.78 -7.38 -19.27
N GLU A 36 -1.96 -7.91 -19.59
CA GLU A 36 -3.22 -7.60 -18.90
C GLU A 36 -3.15 -7.94 -17.40
N MET A 37 -2.56 -9.10 -17.05
CA MET A 37 -2.33 -9.48 -15.65
C MET A 37 -1.35 -8.53 -14.95
N ILE A 38 -0.24 -8.16 -15.60
CA ILE A 38 0.74 -7.21 -15.06
C ILE A 38 0.09 -5.85 -14.78
N GLN A 39 -0.71 -5.33 -15.72
CA GLN A 39 -1.39 -4.05 -15.55
C GLN A 39 -2.41 -4.10 -14.40
N THR A 40 -3.16 -5.20 -14.30
CA THR A 40 -4.12 -5.41 -13.20
C THR A 40 -3.41 -5.41 -11.84
N VAL A 41 -2.27 -6.12 -11.73
CA VAL A 41 -1.48 -6.15 -10.49
C VAL A 41 -0.91 -4.78 -10.16
N LYS A 42 -0.36 -4.06 -11.15
CA LYS A 42 0.20 -2.71 -10.93
C LYS A 42 -0.85 -1.72 -10.43
N GLN A 43 -2.03 -1.70 -11.05
CA GLN A 43 -3.14 -0.83 -10.63
C GLN A 43 -3.60 -1.18 -9.21
N ASN A 44 -3.72 -2.46 -8.89
CA ASN A 44 -4.08 -2.90 -7.55
C ASN A 44 -3.03 -2.51 -6.50
N GLU A 45 -1.74 -2.68 -6.83
CA GLU A 45 -0.64 -2.30 -5.94
C GLU A 45 -0.58 -0.79 -5.72
N GLN A 46 -0.76 0.02 -6.77
CA GLN A 46 -0.86 1.46 -6.64
C GLN A 46 -2.02 1.87 -5.73
N ALA A 47 -3.23 1.34 -5.97
CA ALA A 47 -4.39 1.60 -5.13
C ALA A 47 -4.15 1.18 -3.66
N ARG A 48 -3.45 0.06 -3.45
CA ARG A 48 -3.07 -0.41 -2.11
C ARG A 48 -2.07 0.54 -1.44
N GLN A 49 -1.10 1.09 -2.18
CA GLN A 49 -0.16 2.08 -1.65
C GLN A 49 -0.88 3.37 -1.26
N GLU A 50 -1.79 3.86 -2.10
CA GLU A 50 -2.61 5.04 -1.81
C GLU A 50 -3.49 4.83 -0.58
N TYR A 51 -4.17 3.68 -0.46
CA TYR A 51 -4.96 3.33 0.72
C TYR A 51 -4.11 3.25 1.99
N LYS A 52 -2.91 2.67 1.89
CA LYS A 52 -1.96 2.60 3.02
C LYS A 52 -1.56 4.01 3.47
N LEU A 53 -1.21 4.89 2.54
CA LEU A 53 -0.86 6.28 2.84
C LEU A 53 -2.02 7.02 3.51
N MET A 54 -3.22 6.90 2.96
CA MET A 54 -4.42 7.52 3.51
C MET A 54 -4.73 7.00 4.92
N SER A 55 -4.66 5.68 5.13
CA SER A 55 -4.84 5.07 6.45
C SER A 55 -3.81 5.57 7.47
N THR A 56 -2.53 5.73 7.09
CA THR A 56 -1.52 6.28 8.00
C THR A 56 -1.80 7.72 8.38
N PHE A 57 -2.25 8.54 7.44
CA PHE A 57 -2.62 9.92 7.70
C PHE A 57 -3.87 10.03 8.59
N GLU A 58 -4.89 9.21 8.33
CA GLU A 58 -6.07 9.13 9.18
C GLU A 58 -5.75 8.66 10.61
N MET A 59 -4.82 7.71 10.75
CA MET A 59 -4.35 7.26 12.08
C MET A 59 -3.63 8.39 12.82
N ASP A 60 -2.74 9.14 12.17
CA ASP A 60 -2.05 10.29 12.77
C ASP A 60 -3.05 11.39 13.18
N ILE A 61 -4.02 11.72 12.33
CA ILE A 61 -5.07 12.67 12.68
C ILE A 61 -5.85 12.20 13.90
N LYS A 62 -6.29 10.94 13.92
CA LYS A 62 -7.05 10.39 15.05
C LYS A 62 -6.25 10.44 16.35
N ASP A 63 -4.96 10.11 16.31
CA ASP A 63 -4.08 10.18 17.48
C ASP A 63 -3.93 11.62 17.98
N ARG A 64 -3.67 12.57 17.07
CA ARG A 64 -3.57 14.00 17.41
C ARG A 64 -4.84 14.52 18.05
N VAL A 65 -6.01 14.24 17.46
CA VAL A 65 -7.30 14.68 17.98
C VAL A 65 -7.56 14.09 19.38
N LYS A 66 -7.22 12.82 19.61
CA LYS A 66 -7.30 12.21 20.94
C LYS A 66 -6.43 12.94 21.96
N ARG A 67 -5.17 13.20 21.63
CA ARG A 67 -4.23 13.91 22.52
C ARG A 67 -4.67 15.35 22.80
N GLU A 68 -5.12 16.08 21.79
CA GLU A 68 -5.64 17.44 21.97
C GLU A 68 -6.90 17.46 22.85
N THR A 69 -7.79 16.49 22.65
CA THR A 69 -8.99 16.33 23.48
C THR A 69 -8.62 16.03 24.93
N ALA A 70 -7.68 15.11 25.16
CA ALA A 70 -7.17 14.79 26.50
C ALA A 70 -6.52 16.00 27.18
N LYS A 71 -5.70 16.77 26.45
CA LYS A 71 -5.11 18.03 26.96
C LYS A 71 -6.18 19.02 27.38
N LEU A 72 -7.22 19.21 26.57
CA LEU A 72 -8.32 20.11 26.89
C LEU A 72 -9.08 19.66 28.14
N MET A 73 -9.36 18.36 28.27
CA MET A 73 -10.04 17.79 29.44
C MET A 73 -9.19 17.93 30.71
N LYS A 74 -7.89 17.65 30.62
CA LYS A 74 -6.94 17.84 31.73
C LYS A 74 -6.91 19.29 32.19
N ASN A 75 -6.82 20.24 31.25
CA ASN A 75 -6.85 21.67 31.53
C ASN A 75 -8.18 22.13 32.15
N ARG A 76 -9.28 21.41 31.90
CA ARG A 76 -10.59 21.65 32.53
C ARG A 76 -10.78 20.93 33.86
N GLY A 77 -9.77 20.21 34.35
CA GLY A 77 -9.79 19.54 35.65
C GLY A 77 -10.54 18.22 35.69
N TYR A 78 -10.74 17.55 34.54
CA TYR A 78 -11.33 16.21 34.51
C TYR A 78 -10.39 15.19 35.17
N PRO A 79 -10.90 14.20 35.90
CA PRO A 79 -10.08 13.15 36.50
C PRO A 79 -9.47 12.26 35.41
N ILE A 80 -8.25 11.77 35.66
CA ILE A 80 -7.47 10.95 34.70
C ILE A 80 -8.27 9.71 34.24
N SER A 81 -9.01 9.08 35.14
CA SER A 81 -9.85 7.92 34.83
C SER A 81 -10.96 8.22 33.81
N GLU A 82 -11.57 9.41 33.87
CA GLU A 82 -12.57 9.85 32.87
C GLU A 82 -11.92 10.20 31.54
N ILE A 83 -10.74 10.84 31.57
CA ILE A 83 -9.99 11.15 30.35
C ILE A 83 -9.57 9.86 29.64
N LEU A 84 -9.11 8.84 30.39
CA LEU A 84 -8.81 7.51 29.87
C LEU A 84 -10.05 6.87 29.25
N LEU A 85 -11.20 6.91 29.94
CA LEU A 85 -12.45 6.33 29.44
C LEU A 85 -12.90 6.99 28.12
N MET A 86 -12.76 8.32 28.03
CA MET A 86 -13.24 9.10 26.88
C MET A 86 -12.30 9.05 25.66
N THR A 87 -10.99 9.09 25.90
CA THR A 87 -9.98 9.21 24.82
C THR A 87 -9.32 7.88 24.46
N GLY A 88 -9.36 6.91 25.38
CA GLY A 88 -8.68 5.63 25.27
C GLY A 88 -7.16 5.71 25.37
N LEU A 89 -6.61 6.86 25.81
CA LEU A 89 -5.18 7.00 26.08
C LEU A 89 -4.84 6.36 27.44
N PRO A 90 -3.64 5.76 27.58
CA PRO A 90 -3.21 5.19 28.86
C PRO A 90 -2.96 6.29 29.89
N GLU A 91 -3.10 5.97 31.18
CA GLU A 91 -2.95 6.94 32.27
C GLU A 91 -1.58 7.63 32.23
N SER A 92 -0.50 6.88 31.95
CA SER A 92 0.85 7.42 31.84
C SER A 92 0.98 8.51 30.77
N GLU A 93 0.32 8.35 29.62
CA GLU A 93 0.34 9.37 28.58
C GLU A 93 -0.48 10.59 28.99
N ILE A 94 -1.63 10.39 29.66
CA ILE A 94 -2.47 11.49 30.14
C ILE A 94 -1.74 12.33 31.21
N GLU A 95 -0.97 11.69 32.08
CA GLU A 95 -0.14 12.36 33.09
C GLU A 95 0.94 13.24 32.46
N GLU A 96 1.53 12.82 31.34
CA GLU A 96 2.56 13.55 30.60
C GLU A 96 2.03 14.67 29.68
N LEU A 97 0.74 14.64 29.30
CA LEU A 97 0.11 15.62 28.39
C LEU A 97 -0.02 17.04 28.96
#